data_AF-A0A0D0D627-F1
#
_entry.id   AF-A0A0D0D627-F1
#
_cell.length_a   1.000
_cell.length_b   1.000
_cell.length_c   1.000
_cell.angle_alpha   90.00
_cell.angle_beta   90.00
_cell.angle_gamma   90.00
#
_symmetry.space_group_name_H-M   'P 1'
#
loop_
_entity.id
_entity.type
_entity.pdbx_description
1 polymer ?
#
loop_
_entity_poly.entity_id
_entity_poly.type
_entity_poly.pdbx_seq_one_letter_code
_entity_poly.pdbx_strand_id
1 'polypeptide(L)'
;MCDQVSKLYDHISDHDDSFVRRLPDLSLPLSTCSDGAPEGRQYVINMGGWLCALLALFVAKHEDAQFADLGCQDDTTPHWQLNFPPLVLGRIGEDARKDTFFVCSHFDI
;
A
#
# COMPACT_ATOMS: atom_id res chain seq x y z
N MET A 1 5.39 -31.68 -3.30
CA MET A 1 5.24 -30.23 -3.55
C MET A 1 3.80 -29.72 -3.45
N CYS A 2 2.76 -30.58 -3.47
CA CYS A 2 1.36 -30.13 -3.51
C CYS A 2 0.70 -29.74 -2.17
N ASP A 3 1.22 -30.16 -1.01
CA ASP A 3 0.46 -30.05 0.25
C ASP A 3 0.39 -28.60 0.80
N GLN A 4 1.49 -27.84 0.76
CA GLN A 4 1.51 -26.46 1.28
C GLN A 4 0.75 -25.48 0.40
N VAL A 5 0.83 -25.66 -0.92
CA VAL A 5 0.09 -24.81 -1.88
C VAL A 5 -1.41 -25.08 -1.79
N SER A 6 -1.83 -26.34 -1.65
CA SER A 6 -3.24 -26.69 -1.43
C SER A 6 -3.79 -26.05 -0.15
N LYS A 7 -3.05 -26.16 0.96
CA LYS A 7 -3.43 -25.53 2.24
C LYS A 7 -3.55 -24.01 2.14
N LEU A 8 -2.72 -23.37 1.33
CA LEU A 8 -2.83 -21.93 1.06
C LEU A 8 -4.12 -21.61 0.30
N TYR A 9 -4.47 -22.38 -0.73
CA TYR A 9 -5.71 -22.16 -1.46
C TYR A 9 -6.95 -22.42 -0.61
N ASP A 10 -6.94 -23.46 0.22
CA ASP A 10 -8.03 -23.74 1.16
C ASP A 10 -8.18 -22.57 2.15
N HIS A 11 -7.08 -22.07 2.71
CA HIS A 11 -7.10 -20.90 3.59
C HIS A 11 -7.66 -19.65 2.89
N ILE A 12 -7.25 -19.39 1.64
CA ILE A 12 -7.76 -18.25 0.87
C ILE A 12 -9.26 -18.38 0.62
N SER A 13 -9.71 -19.59 0.26
CA SER A 13 -11.12 -19.88 0.00
C SER A 13 -11.98 -19.74 1.25
N ASP A 14 -11.48 -20.19 2.40
CA ASP A 14 -12.21 -20.12 3.68
C ASP A 14 -12.35 -18.69 4.23
N HIS A 15 -11.56 -17.75 3.70
CA HIS A 15 -11.48 -16.36 4.16
C HIS A 15 -11.88 -15.35 3.07
N ASP A 16 -12.44 -15.81 1.95
CA ASP A 16 -12.80 -14.99 0.79
C ASP A 16 -13.66 -13.77 1.16
N ASP A 17 -14.72 -13.99 1.94
CA ASP A 17 -15.61 -12.97 2.47
C ASP A 17 -14.85 -11.90 3.27
N SER A 18 -13.83 -12.30 4.05
CA SER A 18 -13.03 -11.38 4.84
C SER A 18 -12.12 -10.51 3.98
N PHE A 19 -11.57 -11.08 2.90
CA PHE A 19 -10.77 -10.33 1.93
C PHE A 19 -11.63 -9.37 1.12
N VAL A 20 -12.83 -9.79 0.71
CA VAL A 20 -13.78 -8.94 0.00
C VAL A 20 -14.25 -7.80 0.88
N ARG A 21 -14.59 -8.04 2.16
CA ARG A 21 -15.04 -6.99 3.10
C ARG A 21 -13.94 -6.00 3.47
N ARG A 22 -12.67 -6.39 3.37
CA ARG A 22 -11.54 -5.48 3.57
C ARG A 22 -11.42 -4.40 2.48
N LEU A 23 -11.99 -4.64 1.29
CA LEU A 23 -11.99 -3.67 0.17
C LEU A 23 -12.94 -2.47 0.40
N PRO A 24 -14.20 -2.63 0.87
CA PRO A 24 -15.09 -1.51 1.18
C PRO A 24 -14.82 -0.85 2.55
N ASP A 25 -14.20 -1.55 3.51
CA ASP A 25 -13.76 -0.97 4.79
C ASP A 25 -12.68 0.11 4.63
N LEU A 26 -12.13 0.25 3.42
CA LEU A 26 -11.24 1.34 3.09
C LEU A 26 -11.85 2.71 3.42
N SER A 27 -13.19 2.89 3.43
CA SER A 27 -13.86 4.18 3.73
C SER A 27 -13.28 5.38 2.95
N LEU A 28 -12.49 5.08 1.92
CA LEU A 28 -11.81 6.04 1.10
C LEU A 28 -12.79 6.32 -0.04
N PRO A 29 -13.21 7.58 -0.21
CA PRO A 29 -14.01 7.93 -1.36
C PRO A 29 -13.26 7.48 -2.62
N LEU A 30 -13.99 6.92 -3.58
CA LEU A 30 -13.48 6.44 -4.87
C LEU A 30 -12.70 7.49 -5.69
N SER A 31 -12.58 8.72 -5.17
CA SER A 31 -11.78 9.79 -5.71
C SER A 31 -10.34 9.74 -5.15
N THR A 32 -9.62 8.65 -5.39
CA THR A 32 -8.14 8.61 -5.26
C THR A 32 -7.48 9.04 -6.58
N CYS A 33 -8.13 9.94 -7.31
CA CYS A 33 -7.60 10.50 -8.53
C CYS A 33 -6.40 11.39 -8.19
N SER A 34 -5.24 11.11 -8.78
CA SER A 34 -4.03 11.92 -8.58
C SER A 34 -4.00 13.17 -9.48
N ASP A 35 -5.10 13.46 -10.18
CA ASP A 35 -5.35 14.49 -11.20
C ASP A 35 -5.25 15.96 -10.73
N GLY A 36 -4.69 16.19 -9.55
CA GLY A 36 -4.18 17.50 -9.13
C GLY A 36 -5.11 18.32 -8.24
N ALA A 37 -6.27 17.79 -7.85
CA ALA A 37 -7.11 18.43 -6.83
C ALA A 37 -6.52 18.22 -5.41
N PRO A 38 -6.44 19.25 -4.55
CA PRO A 38 -5.94 19.13 -3.19
C PRO A 38 -6.66 18.06 -2.34
N GLU A 39 -7.98 17.91 -2.52
CA GLU A 39 -8.78 16.91 -1.80
C GLU A 39 -8.44 15.48 -2.24
N GLY A 40 -8.30 15.25 -3.55
CA GLY A 40 -7.84 13.97 -4.12
C GLY A 40 -6.47 13.57 -3.58
N ARG A 41 -5.55 14.53 -3.49
CA ARG A 41 -4.21 14.33 -2.93
C ARG A 41 -4.25 13.80 -1.49
N GLN A 42 -5.11 14.37 -0.65
CA GLN A 42 -5.22 13.93 0.75
C GLN A 42 -5.77 12.51 0.86
N TYR A 43 -6.68 12.09 -0.03
CA TYR A 43 -7.16 10.70 -0.05
C TYR A 43 -6.07 9.71 -0.41
N VAL A 44 -5.22 10.04 -1.40
CA VAL A 44 -4.09 9.18 -1.77
C VAL A 44 -3.07 9.08 -0.62
N ILE A 45 -2.80 10.18 0.10
CA ILE A 45 -1.94 10.16 1.29
C ILE A 45 -2.52 9.26 2.39
N ASN A 46 -3.83 9.37 2.66
CA ASN A 46 -4.50 8.53 3.65
C ASN A 46 -4.47 7.04 3.27
N MET A 47 -4.66 6.73 1.97
CA MET A 47 -4.53 5.37 1.43
C MET A 47 -3.13 4.81 1.68
N GLY A 48 -2.10 5.58 1.37
CA GLY A 48 -0.71 5.17 1.62
C GLY A 48 -0.43 4.92 3.11
N GLY A 49 -0.98 5.77 4.00
CA GLY A 49 -0.85 5.60 5.44
C GLY A 49 -1.51 4.31 5.94
N TRP A 50 -2.71 4.00 5.43
CA TRP A 50 -3.40 2.74 5.71
C TRP A 50 -2.60 1.52 5.21
N LEU A 51 -2.08 1.57 3.99
CA LEU A 51 -1.21 0.52 3.42
C LEU A 51 0.04 0.29 4.28
N CYS A 52 0.70 1.38 4.71
CA CYS A 52 1.85 1.29 5.59
C CYS A 52 1.51 0.64 6.94
N ALA A 53 0.36 1.01 7.54
CA ALA A 53 -0.11 0.41 8.78
C ALA A 53 -0.44 -1.08 8.62
N LEU A 54 -0.96 -1.49 7.46
CA LEU A 54 -1.16 -2.91 7.17
C LEU A 54 0.15 -3.68 7.04
N LEU A 55 1.13 -3.14 6.33
CA LEU A 55 2.45 -3.76 6.21
C LEU A 55 3.12 -3.88 7.58
N ALA A 56 2.95 -2.88 8.45
CA ALA A 56 3.50 -2.88 9.81
C ALA A 56 3.03 -4.10 10.64
N LEU A 57 1.90 -4.74 10.31
CA LEU A 57 1.43 -5.96 10.96
C LEU A 57 2.25 -7.21 10.60
N PHE A 58 2.98 -7.19 9.49
CA PHE A 58 3.69 -8.35 8.94
C PHE A 58 5.22 -8.23 8.98
N VAL A 59 5.74 -7.01 9.13
CA VAL A 59 7.18 -6.78 9.22
C VAL A 59 7.73 -7.20 10.58
N ALA A 60 8.99 -7.65 10.60
CA ALA A 60 9.66 -8.03 11.84
C ALA A 60 10.20 -6.82 12.62
N LYS A 61 10.57 -5.75 11.91
CA LYS A 61 11.09 -4.51 12.48
C LYS A 61 10.22 -3.36 12.02
N HIS A 62 9.98 -2.40 12.91
CA HIS A 62 9.18 -1.22 12.56
C HIS A 62 9.78 -0.43 11.38
N GLU A 63 11.11 -0.39 11.27
CA GLU A 63 11.82 0.28 10.15
C GLU A 63 11.61 -0.38 8.79
N ASP A 64 11.05 -1.59 8.73
CA ASP A 64 10.78 -2.30 7.48
C ASP A 64 9.43 -1.95 6.85
N ALA A 65 8.59 -1.18 7.54
CA ALA A 65 7.40 -0.54 6.97
C ALA A 65 7.62 0.97 6.98
N GLN A 66 7.82 1.56 5.81
CA GLN A 66 8.15 2.98 5.70
C GLN A 66 7.15 3.73 4.83
N PHE A 67 6.88 4.94 5.29
CA PHE A 67 6.09 5.95 4.60
C PHE A 67 7.04 7.06 4.17
N ALA A 68 7.61 6.92 2.98
CA ALA A 68 8.72 7.75 2.52
C ALA A 68 8.21 9.02 1.81
N ASP A 69 8.65 10.17 2.29
CA ASP A 69 8.38 11.47 1.68
C ASP A 69 9.15 11.61 0.35
N LEU A 70 8.43 11.97 -0.71
CA LEU A 70 8.98 12.20 -2.05
C LEU A 70 9.18 13.70 -2.36
N GLY A 71 8.80 14.58 -1.42
CA GLY A 71 8.91 16.02 -1.57
C GLY A 71 7.77 16.66 -2.36
N CYS A 72 8.02 17.89 -2.82
CA CYS A 72 7.03 18.69 -3.53
C CYS A 72 6.97 18.30 -5.02
N GLN A 73 5.76 18.22 -5.57
CA GLN A 73 5.55 18.14 -7.01
C GLN A 73 5.77 19.53 -7.62
N ASP A 74 6.97 19.76 -8.14
CA ASP A 74 7.27 20.93 -8.96
C ASP A 74 6.85 20.63 -10.40
N ASP A 75 5.72 21.21 -10.85
CA ASP A 75 5.61 21.71 -12.23
C ASP A 75 4.37 22.60 -12.51
N THR A 76 4.68 23.76 -13.10
CA THR A 76 3.92 24.70 -13.98
C THR A 76 2.55 25.28 -13.60
N THR A 77 1.84 24.81 -12.58
CA THR A 77 0.55 25.44 -12.17
C THR A 77 0.80 26.51 -11.10
N PRO A 78 0.61 27.82 -11.36
CA PRO A 78 1.13 28.90 -10.51
C PRO A 78 0.49 29.03 -9.11
N HIS A 79 -0.38 28.11 -8.70
CA HIS A 79 -1.25 28.29 -7.55
C HIS A 79 -1.29 27.13 -6.55
N TRP A 80 -0.63 25.98 -6.84
CA TRP A 80 -0.64 24.83 -5.93
C TRP A 80 0.74 24.17 -5.83
N GLN A 81 1.43 24.40 -4.71
CA GLN A 81 2.53 23.54 -4.27
C GLN A 81 1.92 22.32 -3.57
N LEU A 82 1.84 21.19 -4.27
CA LEU A 82 1.31 19.94 -3.72
C LEU A 82 2.46 18.97 -3.45
N ASN A 83 2.50 18.38 -2.26
CA ASN A 83 3.44 17.29 -1.97
C ASN A 83 3.05 16.04 -2.76
N PHE A 84 4.03 15.33 -3.33
CA PHE A 84 3.78 14.02 -3.91
C PHE A 84 3.13 13.08 -2.90
N PRO A 85 2.25 12.18 -3.35
CA PRO A 85 1.90 11.03 -2.53
C PRO A 85 3.18 10.28 -2.12
N PRO A 86 3.26 9.83 -0.86
CA PRO A 86 4.43 9.15 -0.33
C PRO A 86 4.58 7.75 -0.93
N LEU A 87 5.83 7.29 -0.99
CA LEU A 87 6.14 5.91 -1.35
C LEU A 87 5.98 5.00 -0.12
N VAL A 88 5.19 3.94 -0.27
CA VAL A 88 5.02 2.93 0.78
C VAL A 88 6.01 1.80 0.52
N LEU A 89 6.96 1.60 1.45
CA LEU A 89 7.96 0.54 1.38
C LEU A 89 7.69 -0.51 2.45
N GLY A 90 7.78 -1.78 2.07
CA GLY A 90 7.59 -2.93 2.96
C GLY A 90 8.66 -3.98 2.73
N ARG A 91 9.27 -4.48 3.81
CA ARG A 91 10.20 -5.62 3.76
C ARG A 91 9.76 -6.72 4.74
N ILE A 92 9.33 -7.85 4.21
CA ILE A 92 8.82 -8.98 5.00
C ILE A 92 9.85 -10.12 4.93
N GLY A 93 10.56 -10.32 6.04
CA GLY A 93 11.59 -11.34 6.19
C GLY A 93 13.01 -10.89 5.83
N GLU A 94 14.01 -11.53 6.44
CA GLU A 94 15.45 -11.23 6.26
C GLU A 94 16.31 -12.51 6.14
N ASP A 95 15.70 -13.67 5.87
CA ASP A 95 16.43 -14.94 5.80
C ASP A 95 17.32 -14.98 4.55
N ALA A 96 18.64 -14.86 4.74
CA ALA A 96 19.63 -14.87 3.66
C ALA A 96 19.67 -16.18 2.84
N ARG A 97 18.97 -17.23 3.29
CA ARG A 97 18.83 -18.50 2.55
C ARG A 97 17.60 -18.54 1.65
N LYS A 98 16.72 -17.54 1.73
CA LYS A 98 15.53 -17.40 0.89
C LYS A 98 15.76 -16.34 -0.17
N ASP A 99 15.20 -16.57 -1.34
CA ASP A 99 15.21 -15.58 -2.40
C ASP A 99 14.42 -14.34 -1.98
N THR A 100 14.87 -13.18 -2.43
CA THR A 100 14.20 -11.89 -2.20
C THR A 100 13.44 -11.50 -3.47
N PHE A 101 12.14 -11.25 -3.32
CA PHE A 101 11.27 -10.79 -4.41
C PHE A 101 10.86 -9.35 -4.16
N PHE A 102 10.87 -8.53 -5.21
CA PHE A 102 10.36 -7.16 -5.18
C PHE A 102 9.01 -7.09 -5.90
N VAL A 103 8.00 -6.55 -5.23
CA VAL A 103 6.66 -6.34 -5.78
C VAL A 103 6.41 -4.84 -5.83
N CYS A 104 6.11 -4.33 -7.02
CA CYS A 104 5.83 -2.91 -7.27
C CYS A 104 4.40 -2.75 -7.77
N SER A 105 3.68 -1.77 -7.23
CA SER A 105 2.30 -1.43 -7.61
C SER A 105 2.05 0.05 -7.34
N HIS A 106 0.90 0.55 -7.77
CA HIS A 106 0.35 1.85 -7.39
C HIS A 106 -0.95 1.66 -6.58
N PHE A 107 -1.41 2.73 -5.93
CA PHE A 107 -2.63 2.74 -5.09
C PHE A 107 -3.49 4.00 -5.29
N ASP A 108 -3.08 4.93 -6.15
CA ASP A 108 -3.93 5.91 -6.79
C ASP A 108 -4.73 5.27 -7.94
N ILE A 109 -5.84 5.89 -8.34
CA ILE A 109 -6.77 5.42 -9.40
C ILE A 109 -6.89 6.48 -10.48
#